data_AF-A0A447S1R0-F1
#
_entry.id   AF-A0A447S1R0-F1
#
_cell.length_a   1.000
_cell.length_b   1.000
_cell.length_c   1.000
_cell.angle_alpha   90.00
_cell.angle_beta   90.00
_cell.angle_gamma   90.00
#
_symmetry.space_group_name_H-M   'P 1'
#
loop_
_entity.id
_entity.type
_entity.pdbx_description
1 polymer ?
#
loop_
_entity_poly.entity_id
_entity_poly.type
_entity_poly.pdbx_seq_one_letter_code
_entity_poly.pdbx_strand_id
1 'polypeptide(L)' 'MQMADLLLAAQVCKYANRVSYQVLNQHSPRLTRGLPEREDSLEEAYWDR' A
#
# COMPACT_ATOMS: atom_id res chain seq x y z
N MET A 1 -15.47 -20.15 -2.93
CA MET A 1 -14.02 -20.37 -2.70
C MET A 1 -13.14 -19.62 -3.70
N GLN A 2 -13.48 -19.53 -5.01
CA GLN A 2 -12.60 -18.85 -6.01
C GLN A 2 -12.55 -17.31 -5.99
N MET A 3 -13.53 -16.59 -5.43
CA MET A 3 -13.55 -15.10 -5.46
C MET A 3 -12.73 -14.45 -4.33
N ALA A 4 -12.60 -15.11 -3.18
CA ALA A 4 -11.89 -14.57 -2.02
C ALA A 4 -10.37 -14.47 -2.26
N ASP A 5 -9.80 -15.43 -2.99
CA ASP A 5 -8.36 -15.46 -3.29
C ASP A 5 -7.94 -14.30 -4.22
N LEU A 6 -8.79 -13.92 -5.17
CA LEU A 6 -8.55 -12.77 -6.05
C LEU A 6 -8.59 -11.44 -5.29
N LEU A 7 -9.51 -11.30 -4.34
CA LEU A 7 -9.60 -10.12 -3.49
C LEU A 7 -8.40 -10.01 -2.53
N LEU A 8 -7.96 -11.14 -1.96
CA LEU A 8 -6.78 -11.20 -1.11
C LEU A 8 -5.52 -10.81 -1.88
N ALA A 9 -5.34 -11.36 -3.09
CA ALA A 9 -4.21 -11.02 -3.95
C ALA A 9 -4.19 -9.51 -4.28
N ALA A 10 -5.35 -8.92 -4.61
CA ALA A 10 -5.45 -7.49 -4.89
C ALA A 10 -5.13 -6.63 -3.66
N GLN A 11 -5.59 -7.01 -2.47
CA GLN A 11 -5.28 -6.31 -1.22
C GLN A 11 -3.79 -6.38 -0.87
N VAL A 12 -3.17 -7.55 -1.02
CA VAL A 12 -1.74 -7.74 -0.78
C VAL A 12 -0.91 -6.92 -1.79
N CYS A 13 -1.27 -6.93 -3.08
CA CYS A 13 -0.61 -6.12 -4.09
C CYS A 13 -0.70 -4.61 -3.77
N LYS A 14 -1.89 -4.12 -3.36
CA LYS A 14 -2.05 -2.72 -2.93
C LYS A 14 -1.14 -2.39 -1.74
N TYR A 15 -1.14 -3.23 -0.71
CA TYR A 15 -0.30 -3.03 0.47
C TYR A 15 1.20 -3.05 0.13
N ALA A 16 1.65 -4.03 -0.65
CA ALA A 16 3.03 -4.18 -1.07
C ALA A 16 3.54 -2.98 -1.89
N ASN A 17 2.68 -2.41 -2.76
CA ASN A 17 3.01 -1.21 -3.52
C ASN A 17 3.25 0.00 -2.61
N ARG A 18 2.40 0.19 -1.60
CA ARG A 18 2.55 1.29 -0.62
C ARG A 18 3.83 1.16 0.21
N VAL A 19 4.15 -0.06 0.66
CA VAL A 19 5.43 -0.35 1.35
C VAL A 19 6.62 -0.06 0.45
N SER A 20 6.57 -0.52 -0.81
CA SER A 20 7.65 -0.32 -1.77
C SER A 20 7.90 1.18 -2.01
N TYR A 21 6.85 1.97 -2.16
CA TYR A 21 6.95 3.42 -2.30
C TYR A 21 7.64 4.07 -1.09
N GLN A 22 7.21 3.75 0.13
CA GLN A 22 7.80 4.32 1.35
C GLN A 22 9.28 3.95 1.52
N VAL A 23 9.68 2.73 1.14
CA VAL A 23 11.08 2.32 1.16
C VAL A 23 11.90 3.08 0.12
N LEU A 24 11.36 3.27 -1.09
CA LEU A 24 12.02 4.01 -2.18
C LEU A 24 12.13 5.52 -1.87
N ASN A 25 11.19 6.07 -1.09
CA ASN A 25 11.16 7.50 -0.75
C ASN A 25 12.07 7.87 0.44
N GLN A 26 12.85 6.93 0.98
CA GLN A 26 13.79 7.17 2.08
C GLN A 26 15.18 6.61 1.73
N HIS A 27 16.20 7.01 2.50
CA HIS A 27 17.58 6.58 2.26
C HIS A 27 17.92 5.19 2.84
N SER A 28 17.10 4.68 3.76
CA SER A 28 17.32 3.38 4.42
C SER A 28 16.41 2.31 3.83
N PRO A 29 16.87 1.07 3.63
CA PRO A 29 15.99 -0.03 3.22
C PRO A 29 15.02 -0.49 4.31
N ARG A 30 15.17 -0.01 5.56
CA ARG A 30 14.32 -0.39 6.70
C ARG A 30 13.36 0.73 7.07
N LEU A 31 12.07 0.41 7.13
CA LEU A 31 11.06 1.29 7.70
C LEU A 31 11.17 1.30 9.24
N THR A 32 11.14 2.48 9.83
CA THR A 32 11.15 2.67 11.30
C THR A 32 9.77 3.00 11.87
N ARG A 33 8.82 3.30 10.98
CA ARG A 33 7.42 3.62 11.29
C ARG A 33 6.53 2.87 10.31
N GLY A 34 5.28 2.62 10.70
CA GLY A 34 4.28 2.03 9.82
C GLY A 34 3.94 2.93 8.62
N LEU A 35 3.17 2.39 7.68
CA LEU A 35 2.63 3.19 6.58
C LEU A 35 1.72 4.30 7.13
N PRO A 36 1.71 5.49 6.50
CA PRO A 36 0.74 6.53 6.84
C PRO A 36 -0.69 6.05 6.48
N GLU A 37 -1.70 6.59 7.15
CA GLU A 37 -3.10 6.20 6.87
C GLU A 37 -3.55 6.63 5.47
N ARG A 38 -3.08 7.80 5.01
CA ARG A 38 -3.32 8.35 3.68
C ARG A 38 -2.01 8.81 3.04
N GLU A 39 -1.93 8.72 1.73
CA GLU A 39 -0.80 9.20 0.94
C GLU A 39 -1.24 10.40 0.13
N ASP A 40 -0.57 11.54 0.31
CA ASP A 40 -0.91 12.80 -0.38
C ASP A 40 -0.70 12.72 -1.91
N SER A 41 0.08 11.75 -2.38
CA SER A 41 0.30 11.48 -3.81
C SER A 41 -0.85 10.72 -4.47
N LEU A 42 -1.78 10.16 -3.70
CA LEU A 42 -2.93 9.43 -4.22
C LEU A 42 -4.17 10.32 -4.15
N GLU A 43 -4.96 10.32 -5.24
CA GLU A 43 -6.22 11.06 -5.29
C GLU A 43 -7.18 10.61 -4.19
N GLU A 44 -8.03 11.53 -3.71
CA GLU A 44 -9.00 11.25 -2.66
C GLU A 44 -9.96 10.09 -3.02
N ALA A 45 -10.29 9.97 -4.31
CA ALA A 45 -11.09 8.86 -4.87
C ALA A 45 -10.45 7.47 -4.72
N TYR A 46 -9.13 7.38 -4.51
CA TYR A 46 -8.45 6.11 -4.19
C TYR A 46 -8.84 5.59 -2.80
N TRP A 47 -9.16 6.51 -1.88
CA TRP A 47 -9.45 6.24 -0.47
C TRP A 47 -10.94 6.05 -0.18
N ASP A 48 -11.84 6.52 -1.04
CA ASP A 48 -13.30 6.47 -0.85
C ASP A 48 -13.93 5.08 -1.11
N ARG A 49 -13.21 3.97 -0.87
CA ARG A 49 -13.71 2.60 -1.07
C ARG A 49 -13.69 1.74 0.18
#